data_AF-A0A962CCL2-F1
#
_entry.id   AF-A0A962CCL2-F1
#
_cell.length_a   1.000
_cell.length_b   1.000
_cell.length_c   1.000
_cell.angle_alpha   90.00
_cell.angle_beta   90.00
_cell.angle_gamma   90.00
#
_symmetry.space_group_name_H-M   'P 1'
#
loop_
_entity.id
_entity.type
_entity.pdbx_description
1 polymer ?
#
loop_
_entity_poly.entity_id
_entity_poly.type
_entity_poly.pdbx_seq_one_letter_code
_entity_poly.pdbx_strand_id
1 'polypeptide(L)' 'MSKPSRNDPTRKIRAPRGSALSCRSWLTEAPFRMLQNNLDSEVAENPAELVVYG' A
#
# COMPACT_ATOMS: atom_id res chain seq x y z
N MET A 1 -22.14 16.53 2.55
CA MET A 1 -21.20 15.45 2.20
C MET A 1 -20.36 15.15 3.44
N SER A 2 -20.37 13.90 3.92
CA SER A 2 -19.58 13.51 5.10
C SER A 2 -18.09 13.69 4.80
N LYS A 3 -17.34 14.25 5.75
CA LYS A 3 -15.89 14.45 5.61
C LYS A 3 -15.25 13.06 5.55
N PRO A 4 -14.38 12.75 4.58
CA PRO A 4 -13.71 11.46 4.54
C PRO A 4 -12.87 11.30 5.82
N SER A 5 -13.07 10.18 6.52
CA SER A 5 -12.22 9.80 7.65
C SER A 5 -10.79 9.59 7.16
N ARG A 6 -9.81 9.91 8.01
CA ARG A 6 -8.39 9.73 7.68
C ARG A 6 -8.02 8.26 7.51
N ASN A 7 -8.70 7.35 8.22
CA ASN A 7 -8.62 5.92 7.98
C ASN A 7 -9.74 5.48 7.03
N ASP A 8 -9.42 4.51 6.20
CA ASP A 8 -10.35 3.87 5.28
C ASP A 8 -10.03 2.37 5.32
N PRO A 9 -10.66 1.62 6.22
CA PRO A 9 -10.36 0.20 6.43
C PRO A 9 -10.82 -0.67 5.27
N THR A 10 -11.61 -0.12 4.33
CA THR A 10 -12.09 -0.87 3.15
C THR A 10 -11.07 -0.89 2.02
N ARG A 11 -9.98 -0.12 2.15
CA ARG A 11 -8.94 0.00 1.13
C ARG A 11 -8.15 -1.30 0.98
N LYS A 12 -8.13 -1.84 -0.24
CA LYS A 12 -7.27 -2.97 -0.61
C LYS A 12 -5.98 -2.43 -1.23
N ILE A 13 -4.86 -2.62 -0.53
CA ILE A 13 -3.55 -2.14 -0.97
C ILE A 13 -2.79 -3.31 -1.60
N ARG A 14 -2.15 -3.09 -2.76
CA ARG A 14 -1.30 -4.07 -3.42
C ARG A 14 -0.22 -3.36 -4.23
N ALA A 15 1.00 -3.88 -4.20
CA ALA A 15 2.11 -3.30 -4.94
C ALA A 15 1.91 -3.45 -6.47
N PRO A 16 2.11 -2.38 -7.27
CA PRO A 16 2.19 -2.46 -8.73
C PRO A 16 3.22 -3.49 -9.20
N ARG A 17 2.90 -4.22 -10.27
CA ARG A 17 3.73 -5.29 -10.84
C ARG A 17 4.15 -4.94 -12.28
N GLY A 18 5.19 -5.61 -12.77
CA GLY A 18 5.75 -5.35 -14.10
C GLY A 18 6.70 -4.14 -14.15
N SER A 19 7.15 -3.79 -15.35
CA SER A 19 8.17 -2.76 -15.60
C SER A 19 7.63 -1.33 -15.75
N ALA A 20 6.32 -1.14 -15.82
CA ALA A 20 5.70 0.18 -15.90
C ALA A 20 5.83 0.92 -14.56
N LEU A 21 6.22 2.20 -14.60
CA LEU A 21 6.41 3.04 -13.42
C LEU A 21 5.14 3.82 -13.06
N SER A 22 4.83 3.89 -11.76
CA SER A 22 3.83 4.80 -11.20
C SER A 22 4.47 6.13 -10.77
N CYS A 23 5.71 6.07 -10.30
CA CYS A 23 6.56 7.19 -9.92
C CYS A 23 7.45 7.66 -11.09
N ARG A 24 8.21 8.75 -10.91
CA ARG A 24 9.06 9.32 -11.96
C ARG A 24 10.40 8.59 -12.16
N SER A 25 10.80 7.73 -11.23
CA SER A 25 12.06 6.99 -11.30
C SER A 25 12.00 5.70 -10.49
N TRP A 26 12.86 4.73 -10.82
CA TRP A 26 12.97 3.48 -10.05
C TRP A 26 13.35 3.70 -8.58
N LEU A 27 14.18 4.70 -8.28
CA LEU A 27 14.57 5.03 -6.91
C LEU A 27 13.38 5.50 -6.05
N THR A 28 12.35 6.06 -6.67
CA THR A 28 11.11 6.46 -5.97
C THR A 28 10.03 5.38 -6.07
N GLU A 29 10.00 4.62 -7.16
CA GLU A 29 9.08 3.48 -7.36
C GLU A 29 9.38 2.34 -6.38
N ALA A 30 10.65 2.02 -6.14
CA ALA A 30 11.04 0.90 -5.28
C ALA A 30 10.47 1.03 -3.85
N PRO A 31 10.70 2.14 -3.11
CA PRO A 31 10.09 2.29 -1.78
C PRO A 31 8.56 2.40 -1.85
N PHE A 32 7.99 2.98 -2.90
CA PHE A 32 6.54 3.02 -3.11
C PHE A 32 5.92 1.61 -3.23
N ARG A 33 6.57 0.71 -3.98
CA ARG A 33 6.15 -0.69 -4.09
C ARG A 33 6.36 -1.44 -2.80
N MET A 34 7.50 -1.26 -2.14
CA MET A 34 7.79 -1.93 -0.86
C MET A 34 6.80 -1.54 0.24
N LEU A 35 6.43 -0.25 0.32
CA LEU A 35 5.42 0.22 1.27
C LEU A 35 4.06 -0.46 1.03
N GLN A 36 3.62 -0.54 -0.24
CA GLN A 36 2.36 -1.20 -0.57
C GLN A 36 2.43 -2.72 -0.37
N ASN A 37 3.59 -3.33 -0.63
CA ASN A 37 3.79 -4.76 -0.42
C ASN A 37 3.66 -5.13 1.05
N ASN A 38 4.18 -4.30 1.95
CA ASN A 38 4.00 -4.50 3.40
C ASN A 38 2.52 -4.48 3.81
N LEU A 39 1.63 -3.82 3.07
CA LEU A 39 0.20 -3.70 3.39
C LEU A 39 -0.69 -4.54 2.46
N ASP A 40 -0.10 -5.43 1.66
CA ASP A 40 -0.86 -6.40 0.87
C ASP A 40 -1.53 -7.40 1.81
N SER A 41 -2.79 -7.77 1.53
CA SER A 41 -3.53 -8.78 2.30
C SER A 41 -2.88 -10.16 2.30
N GLU A 42 -2.01 -10.44 1.33
CA GLU A 42 -1.21 -11.67 1.28
C GLU A 42 0.05 -11.60 2.16
N VAL A 43 0.40 -10.43 2.71
CA VAL A 43 1.66 -10.17 3.45
C VAL A 43 1.41 -9.66 4.88
N ALA A 44 0.55 -8.67 5.07
CA ALA A 44 0.24 -8.08 6.38
C ALA A 44 -0.74 -8.94 7.19
N GLU A 45 -0.52 -8.99 8.50
CA GLU A 45 -1.46 -9.62 9.45
C GLU A 45 -2.80 -8.87 9.57
N ASN A 46 -2.76 -7.53 9.65
CA ASN A 46 -3.97 -6.69 9.69
C ASN A 46 -3.77 -5.39 8.89
N PRO A 47 -3.88 -5.44 7.54
CA PRO A 47 -3.64 -4.29 6.68
C PRO A 47 -4.66 -3.16 6.83
N ALA A 48 -5.89 -3.46 7.27
CA ALA A 48 -6.95 -2.45 7.47
C ALA A 48 -6.61 -1.45 8.59
N GLU A 49 -5.80 -1.89 9.56
CA GLU A 49 -5.29 -1.06 10.66
C GLU A 49 -3.82 -0.65 10.44
N LEU A 50 -3.27 -0.88 9.24
CA LEU A 50 -1.89 -0.58 8.88
C LEU A 50 -0.85 -1.35 9.71
N VAL A 51 -1.21 -2.54 10.20
CA VAL A 51 -0.33 -3.44 10.95
C VAL A 51 0.25 -4.49 10.01
N VAL A 52 1.59 -4.56 9.94
CA VAL A 52 2.30 -5.52 9.07
C VAL A 52 2.54 -6.83 9.80
N TYR A 53 3.24 -6.78 10.93
CA TYR A 53 3.54 -7.91 11.81
C TYR A 53 3.82 -7.43 13.24
N GLY A 54 3.81 -8.36 14.18
CA GLY A 54 4.14 -8.15 15.60
C GLY A 54 4.04 -9.44 16.40
#